data_AF-A0A2T1CY34-F1
#
_entry.id   AF-A0A2T1CY34-F1
#
_cell.length_a   1.000
_cell.length_b   1.000
_cell.length_c   1.000
_cell.angle_alpha   90.00
_cell.angle_beta   90.00
_cell.angle_gamma   90.00
#
_symmetry.space_group_name_H-M   'P 1'
#
loop_
_entity.id
_entity.type
_entity.pdbx_description
1 polymer ?
#
loop_
_entity_poly.entity_id
_entity_poly.type
_entity_poly.pdbx_seq_one_letter_code
_entity_poly.pdbx_strand_id
1 'polypeptide(L)'
;HGKGTPSPAQLACKLLARVPQPLTRCRTVLVLADTEFGTIEFLKAVQKRRWRAVVGLRCNRRLESGKTLKHLYRTGKRGQQVRLLGMNVSLTISWFWLKRSEGKRELRFVVSTYPYSGVT
;
A
#
# COMPACT_ATOMS: atom_id res chain seq x y z
N HIS A 1 6.14 19.23 9.65
CA HIS A 1 5.46 19.58 8.37
C HIS A 1 4.59 20.81 8.63
N GLY A 2 4.81 21.90 7.89
CA GLY A 2 4.16 23.19 8.12
C GLY A 2 2.79 23.31 7.44
N LYS A 3 1.92 24.18 7.98
CA LYS A 3 0.63 24.50 7.36
C LYS A 3 0.87 25.09 5.95
N GLY A 4 0.23 24.52 4.93
CA GLY A 4 0.24 25.03 3.55
C GLY A 4 1.10 24.26 2.54
N THR A 5 2.02 23.39 2.98
CA THR A 5 2.80 22.54 2.06
C THR A 5 2.07 21.23 1.75
N PRO A 6 2.02 20.77 0.48
CA PRO A 6 1.40 19.49 0.15
C PRO A 6 2.03 18.34 0.94
N SER A 7 1.21 17.48 1.51
CA SER A 7 1.70 16.28 2.19
C SER A 7 2.42 15.35 1.20
N PRO A 8 3.33 14.46 1.64
CA PRO A 8 3.97 13.48 0.77
C PRO A 8 2.98 12.68 -0.08
N ALA A 9 1.83 12.30 0.50
CA ALA A 9 0.76 11.62 -0.22
C ALA A 9 0.15 12.48 -1.35
N GLN A 10 -0.07 13.77 -1.11
CA GLN A 10 -0.57 14.69 -2.13
C GLN A 10 0.45 14.89 -3.25
N LEU A 11 1.74 14.98 -2.92
CA LEU A 11 2.81 15.04 -3.92
C LEU A 11 2.84 13.75 -4.76
N ALA A 12 2.73 12.58 -4.12
CA ALA A 12 2.69 11.31 -4.83
C ALA A 12 1.46 11.19 -5.75
N CYS A 13 0.28 11.64 -5.31
CA CYS A 13 -0.91 11.72 -6.15
C CYS A 13 -0.69 12.64 -7.37
N LYS A 14 -0.02 13.79 -7.19
CA LYS A 14 0.36 14.70 -8.29
C LYS A 14 1.34 14.03 -9.25
N LEU A 15 2.31 13.27 -8.75
CA LEU A 15 3.24 12.49 -9.58
C LEU A 15 2.50 11.45 -10.43
N LEU A 16 1.57 10.69 -9.83
CA LEU A 16 0.73 9.73 -10.56
C LEU A 16 -0.11 10.40 -11.67
N ALA A 17 -0.49 11.67 -11.49
CA ALA A 17 -1.21 12.44 -12.51
C ALA A 17 -0.34 12.90 -13.68
N ARG A 18 0.98 12.95 -13.50
CA ARG A 18 1.93 13.45 -14.50
C ARG A 18 2.62 12.33 -15.29
N VAL A 19 2.34 11.06 -15.00
CA VAL A 19 2.90 9.95 -15.78
C VAL A 19 2.40 10.04 -17.23
N PRO A 20 3.29 10.14 -18.22
CA PRO A 20 2.91 10.28 -19.63
C PRO A 20 2.04 9.10 -20.11
N GLN A 21 0.95 9.40 -20.81
CA GLN A 21 0.06 8.38 -21.39
C GLN A 21 0.78 7.38 -22.31
N PRO A 22 1.78 7.76 -23.14
CA PRO A 22 2.49 6.79 -23.98
C PRO A 22 3.18 5.66 -23.20
N LEU A 23 3.58 5.92 -21.95
CA LEU A 23 4.21 4.92 -21.08
C LEU A 23 3.21 3.97 -20.43
N THR A 24 1.93 4.35 -20.39
CA THR A 24 0.88 3.61 -19.68
C THR A 24 -0.15 2.99 -20.62
N ARG A 25 -0.24 3.47 -21.86
CA ARG A 25 -1.09 2.90 -22.91
C ARG A 25 -0.67 1.45 -23.22
N CYS A 26 -1.65 0.55 -23.19
CA CYS A 26 -1.51 -0.89 -23.44
C CYS A 26 -0.50 -1.62 -22.53
N ARG A 27 -0.13 -1.05 -21.38
CA ARG A 27 0.80 -1.65 -20.42
C ARG A 27 0.16 -1.80 -19.06
N THR A 28 0.52 -2.87 -18.35
CA THR A 28 0.18 -2.99 -16.93
C THR A 28 1.16 -2.15 -16.13
N VAL A 29 0.66 -1.05 -15.54
CA VAL A 29 1.47 -0.21 -14.65
C VAL A 29 1.43 -0.78 -13.24
N LEU A 30 2.62 -1.03 -12.67
CA LEU A 30 2.81 -1.43 -11.29
C LEU A 30 3.45 -0.29 -10.50
N VAL A 31 2.72 0.25 -9.53
CA VAL A 31 3.20 1.30 -8.63
C VAL A 31 3.77 0.65 -7.37
N LEU A 32 5.08 0.81 -7.16
CA LEU A 32 5.77 0.41 -5.94
C LEU A 32 5.99 1.66 -5.09
N ALA A 33 5.56 1.61 -3.82
CA ALA A 33 5.75 2.73 -2.92
C ALA A 33 5.99 2.28 -1.48
N ASP A 34 6.72 3.11 -0.74
CA ASP A 34 7.03 2.84 0.65
C ASP A 34 5.83 3.04 1.60
N THR A 35 6.09 2.93 2.89
CA THR A 35 5.07 3.05 3.94
C THR A 35 4.49 4.45 4.12
N GLU A 36 5.23 5.50 3.75
CA GLU A 36 4.79 6.89 3.90
C GLU A 36 3.74 7.27 2.87
N PHE A 37 3.80 6.65 1.68
CA PHE A 37 2.80 6.81 0.62
C PHE A 37 1.60 5.86 0.77
N GLY A 38 1.59 4.99 1.78
CA GLY A 38 0.52 4.03 2.09
C GLY A 38 -0.79 4.65 2.62
N THR A 39 -1.26 5.74 2.03
CA THR A 39 -2.51 6.42 2.38
C THR A 39 -3.69 5.90 1.54
N ILE A 40 -4.90 6.05 2.08
CA ILE A 40 -6.14 5.69 1.38
C ILE A 40 -6.31 6.52 0.11
N GLU A 41 -5.96 7.81 0.16
CA GLU A 41 -6.00 8.71 -0.99
C GLU A 41 -5.07 8.22 -2.12
N PHE A 42 -3.83 7.85 -1.79
CA PHE A 42 -2.87 7.34 -2.76
C PHE A 42 -3.34 6.03 -3.41
N LEU A 43 -3.80 5.06 -2.61
CA LEU A 43 -4.32 3.80 -3.14
C LEU A 43 -5.54 4.02 -4.05
N LYS A 44 -6.45 4.92 -3.69
CA LYS A 44 -7.57 5.32 -4.55
C LYS A 44 -7.09 5.98 -5.85
N ALA A 45 -6.06 6.82 -5.79
CA ALA A 45 -5.50 7.47 -6.98
C ALA A 45 -4.91 6.46 -7.98
N VAL A 46 -4.24 5.41 -7.48
CA VAL A 46 -3.74 4.31 -8.33
C VAL A 46 -4.91 3.52 -8.93
N GLN A 47 -5.92 3.18 -8.13
CA GLN A 47 -7.10 2.43 -8.59
C GLN A 47 -7.92 3.17 -9.64
N LYS A 48 -8.12 4.48 -9.49
CA LYS A 48 -8.83 5.31 -10.48
C LYS A 48 -8.17 5.25 -11.87
N ARG A 49 -6.87 4.97 -11.94
CA ARG A 49 -6.09 4.81 -13.18
C ARG A 49 -6.08 3.38 -13.72
N ARG A 50 -6.76 2.44 -13.05
CA ARG A 50 -6.71 0.99 -13.32
C ARG A 50 -5.29 0.42 -13.29
N TRP A 51 -4.41 1.04 -12.50
CA TRP A 51 -3.06 0.56 -12.26
C TRP A 51 -3.03 -0.38 -11.06
N ARG A 52 -1.96 -1.18 -10.97
CA ARG A 52 -1.72 -2.05 -9.83
C ARG A 52 -0.79 -1.35 -8.84
N ALA A 53 -0.94 -1.60 -7.56
CA ALA A 53 -0.06 -1.06 -6.53
C ALA A 53 0.46 -2.17 -5.62
N VAL A 54 1.72 -2.09 -5.21
CA VAL A 54 2.28 -2.81 -4.06
C VAL A 54 2.89 -1.76 -3.14
N VAL A 55 2.27 -1.54 -1.99
CA VAL A 55 2.57 -0.38 -1.13
C VAL A 55 2.75 -0.82 0.31
N GLY A 56 3.80 -0.30 0.96
CA GLY A 56 4.01 -0.50 2.39
C GLY A 56 2.89 0.13 3.22
N LEU A 57 2.55 -0.46 4.36
CA LEU A 57 1.58 0.09 5.31
C LEU A 57 2.12 0.08 6.74
N ARG A 58 1.70 1.10 7.50
CA ARG A 58 1.95 1.16 8.94
C ARG A 58 1.11 0.09 9.64
N CYS A 59 1.69 -0.56 10.65
CA CYS A 59 1.04 -1.65 11.40
C CYS A 59 -0.25 -1.21 12.14
N ASN A 60 -0.40 0.08 12.43
CA ASN A 60 -1.58 0.67 13.06
C ASN A 60 -2.70 1.05 12.09
N ARG A 61 -2.53 0.81 10.78
CA ARG A 61 -3.60 1.03 9.79
C ARG A 61 -4.81 0.17 10.15
N ARG A 62 -5.99 0.78 10.13
CA ARG A 62 -7.26 0.14 10.47
C ARG A 62 -7.86 -0.59 9.27
N LEU A 63 -8.39 -1.76 9.55
CA LEU A 63 -9.30 -2.51 8.71
C LEU A 63 -10.73 -2.00 8.92
N GLU A 64 -11.62 -2.34 8.02
CA GLU A 64 -13.05 -2.03 8.23
C GLU A 64 -13.66 -2.73 9.44
N SER A 65 -13.13 -3.88 9.85
CA SER A 65 -13.54 -4.55 11.09
C SER A 65 -13.15 -3.79 12.38
N GLY A 66 -12.58 -2.59 12.27
CA GLY A 66 -12.07 -1.79 13.38
C GLY A 66 -10.70 -2.24 13.92
N LYS A 67 -10.26 -3.45 13.57
CA LYS A 67 -8.95 -4.00 13.97
C LYS A 67 -7.80 -3.35 13.19
N THR A 68 -6.57 -3.44 13.72
CA THR A 68 -5.36 -2.94 13.03
C THR A 68 -4.65 -4.04 12.24
N LEU A 69 -3.78 -3.67 11.29
CA LEU A 69 -2.94 -4.65 10.58
C LEU A 69 -2.05 -5.47 11.52
N LYS A 70 -1.59 -4.89 12.63
CA LYS A 70 -0.86 -5.62 13.69
C LYS A 70 -1.65 -6.83 14.24
N HIS A 71 -2.98 -6.78 14.22
CA HIS A 71 -3.81 -7.92 14.59
C HIS A 71 -3.66 -9.07 13.58
N LEU A 72 -3.61 -8.77 12.28
CA LEU A 72 -3.48 -9.78 11.22
C LEU A 72 -2.17 -10.54 11.28
N TYR A 73 -1.09 -9.91 11.74
CA TYR A 73 0.18 -10.61 11.96
C TYR A 73 0.03 -11.77 12.97
N ARG A 74 -0.86 -11.65 13.95
CA ARG A 74 -1.05 -12.64 15.01
C ARG A 74 -2.05 -13.72 14.67
N THR A 75 -3.11 -13.37 13.94
CA THR A 75 -4.29 -14.25 13.74
C THR A 75 -4.58 -14.57 12.28
N GLY A 76 -3.93 -13.88 11.35
CA GLY A 76 -4.20 -13.96 9.93
C GLY A 76 -3.21 -14.81 9.16
N LYS A 77 -3.45 -14.90 7.84
CA LYS A 77 -2.56 -15.57 6.87
C LYS A 77 -1.98 -14.53 5.89
N ARG A 78 -0.71 -14.69 5.52
CA ARG A 78 -0.12 -13.89 4.42
C ARG A 78 -0.85 -14.24 3.12
N GLY A 79 -1.04 -13.26 2.25
CA GLY A 79 -1.76 -13.43 0.97
C GLY A 79 -3.29 -13.39 1.10
N GLN A 80 -3.85 -13.29 2.31
CA GLN A 80 -5.29 -13.12 2.48
C GLN A 80 -5.76 -11.76 1.93
N GLN A 81 -7.03 -11.68 1.56
CA GLN A 81 -7.66 -10.42 1.17
C GLN A 81 -8.27 -9.71 2.39
N VAL A 82 -8.06 -8.40 2.48
CA VAL A 82 -8.61 -7.55 3.54
C VAL A 82 -9.12 -6.24 2.99
N ARG A 83 -10.07 -5.62 3.68
CA ARG A 83 -10.56 -4.27 3.34
C ARG A 83 -10.07 -3.27 4.37
N LEU A 84 -9.29 -2.29 3.91
CA LEU A 84 -8.84 -1.19 4.76
C LEU A 84 -9.99 -0.21 5.00
N LEU A 85 -10.04 0.39 6.18
CA LEU A 85 -11.03 1.43 6.47
C LEU A 85 -10.92 2.56 5.44
N GLY A 86 -12.03 2.82 4.73
CA GLY A 86 -12.12 3.84 3.69
C GLY A 86 -11.76 3.38 2.28
N MET A 87 -11.46 2.09 2.07
CA MET A 87 -11.31 1.46 0.75
C MET A 87 -12.54 0.64 0.40
N ASN A 88 -13.04 0.75 -0.83
CA ASN A 88 -14.21 0.00 -1.28
C ASN A 88 -13.86 -1.35 -1.91
N VAL A 89 -12.57 -1.67 -2.04
CA VAL A 89 -12.09 -2.91 -2.67
C VAL A 89 -11.17 -3.66 -1.72
N SER A 90 -11.16 -4.97 -1.89
CA SER A 90 -10.24 -5.86 -1.19
C SER A 90 -8.80 -5.67 -1.67
N LEU A 91 -7.85 -5.72 -0.74
CA LEU A 91 -6.42 -5.70 -1.00
C LEU A 91 -5.80 -6.99 -0.46
N THR A 92 -4.82 -7.52 -1.16
CA THR A 92 -4.04 -8.67 -0.69
C THR A 92 -2.97 -8.18 0.28
N ILE A 93 -2.98 -8.65 1.53
CA ILE A 93 -2.02 -8.24 2.57
C ILE A 93 -0.92 -9.28 2.74
N SER A 94 0.31 -8.81 2.94
CA SER A 94 1.43 -9.61 3.43
C SER A 94 2.28 -8.82 4.40
N TRP A 95 3.25 -9.48 5.02
CA TRP A 95 4.20 -8.86 5.94
C TRP A 95 5.53 -9.61 5.96
N PHE A 96 6.58 -8.88 6.34
CA PHE A 96 7.94 -9.41 6.44
C PHE A 96 8.72 -8.66 7.54
N TRP A 97 9.79 -9.31 8.01
CA TRP A 97 10.74 -8.71 8.94
C TRP A 97 11.89 -8.07 8.17
N LEU A 98 12.03 -6.76 8.28
CA LEU A 98 13.19 -6.04 7.75
C LEU A 98 14.30 -6.05 8.81
N LYS A 99 15.47 -6.60 8.45
CA LYS A 99 16.67 -6.51 9.30
C LYS A 99 17.14 -5.06 9.37
N ARG A 100 17.45 -4.60 10.58
CA ARG A 100 18.08 -3.29 10.86
C ARG A 100 19.48 -3.53 11.42
N SER A 101 20.24 -2.45 11.58
CA SER A 101 21.51 -2.47 12.31
C SER A 101 21.29 -3.01 13.74
N GLU A 102 22.36 -3.56 14.32
CA GLU A 102 22.37 -4.05 15.71
C GLU A 102 21.39 -5.21 15.98
N GLY A 103 21.07 -6.03 14.98
CA GLY A 103 20.21 -7.22 15.15
C GLY A 103 18.72 -6.90 15.35
N LYS A 104 18.33 -5.62 15.35
CA LYS A 104 16.93 -5.20 15.44
C LYS A 104 16.17 -5.62 14.18
N ARG A 105 14.89 -5.95 14.33
CA ARG A 105 13.99 -6.27 13.21
C ARG A 105 12.76 -5.39 13.27
N GLU A 106 12.32 -4.93 12.11
CA GLU A 106 11.11 -4.14 11.98
C GLU A 106 10.07 -4.91 11.18
N LEU A 107 8.89 -5.11 11.76
CA LEU A 107 7.77 -5.73 11.08
C LEU A 107 7.15 -4.74 10.09
N ARG A 108 7.23 -5.05 8.81
CA ARG A 108 6.65 -4.26 7.71
C ARG A 108 5.46 -4.98 7.12
N PHE A 109 4.39 -4.22 6.88
CA PHE A 109 3.21 -4.70 6.17
C PHE A 109 3.23 -4.15 4.75
N VAL A 110 2.72 -4.94 3.80
CA VAL A 110 2.58 -4.56 2.41
C VAL A 110 1.23 -5.00 1.89
N VAL A 111 0.56 -4.14 1.14
CA VAL A 111 -0.67 -4.48 0.43
C VAL A 111 -0.46 -4.45 -1.06
N SER A 112 -1.20 -5.31 -1.76
CA SER A 112 -1.34 -5.28 -3.19
C SER A 112 -2.80 -5.04 -3.60
N THR A 113 -3.01 -4.23 -4.63
CA THR A 113 -4.33 -4.09 -5.27
C THR A 113 -4.65 -5.21 -6.25
N TYR A 114 -3.71 -6.14 -6.45
CA TYR A 114 -3.86 -7.32 -7.29
C TYR A 114 -3.39 -8.57 -6.53
N PRO A 115 -4.14 -9.68 -6.55
CA PRO A 115 -3.76 -10.90 -5.84
C PRO A 115 -2.59 -11.58 -6.56
N TYR A 116 -1.37 -11.17 -6.24
CA TYR A 116 -0.17 -11.89 -6.67
C TYR A 116 -0.07 -13.18 -5.89
N SER A 117 -0.04 -14.32 -6.58
CA SER A 117 0.45 -15.56 -6.01
C SER A 117 1.96 -15.42 -5.83
N GLY A 118 2.45 -15.69 -4.62
CA GLY A 118 3.88 -15.93 -4.44
C GLY A 118 4.16 -17.27 -5.12
N VAL A 119 4.98 -17.28 -6.17
CA VAL A 119 5.63 -18.53 -6.59
C VAL A 119 6.61 -18.85 -5.46
N THR A 120 6.27 -19.87 -4.68
CA THR A 120 7.16 -20.45 -3.67
C THR A 120 8.26 -21.25 -4.31
#